data_AF-A0A7C6V103-F1
#
_entry.id   AF-A0A7C6V103-F1
#
_cell.length_a   1.000
_cell.length_b   1.000
_cell.length_c   1.000
_cell.angle_alpha   90.00
_cell.angle_beta   90.00
_cell.angle_gamma   90.00
#
_symmetry.space_group_name_H-M   'P 1'
#
loop_
_entity.id
_entity.type
_entity.pdbx_description
1 polymer ?
#
loop_
_entity_poly.entity_id
_entity_poly.type
_entity_poly.pdbx_seq_one_letter_code
_entity_poly.pdbx_strand_id
1 'polypeptide(L)'
;MLFCVAAGTIALFSRTATSSGNKISSGTLYIGKENGEKGALDTFIALKDMIPGAEPEKLELRVKNLGTMPAYLSGISAEIEDGDEKFVANALRVVCTDGEGNVLYKGSLLALDGDVVPLRRKLAMEPDKTTRLNVSVQLDERAGNWYKGKEIEFSLAVHAGQRPDQPMAGMVTVAEADNVQAVLDQAQPGDVVLIPPGRYGRLAINVPGVAVKAQGVVFDTEVEGFLIDGRPGEVSSPHGKKGKKHLTDDNQIWIQGLTINDLDAGGGIVVRSGQTCIADNIISSEGNAVFVDGHAEVNVTRNDLTGSAGLPCPPGSGNGLSAHYNLGVDLDPEKYAL
;
A
#
# COMPACT_ATOMS: atom_id res chain seq x y z
N MET A 1 40.44 17.38 -43.45
CA MET A 1 40.85 17.56 -42.05
C MET A 1 39.80 18.43 -41.39
N LEU A 2 38.82 17.82 -40.72
CA LEU A 2 37.66 18.48 -40.12
C LEU A 2 37.66 18.08 -38.64
N PHE A 3 37.82 19.05 -37.75
CA PHE A 3 37.83 18.83 -36.30
C PHE A 3 36.37 18.75 -35.80
N CYS A 4 35.94 17.58 -35.34
CA CYS A 4 34.74 17.44 -34.53
C CYS A 4 35.12 17.62 -33.05
N VAL A 5 34.67 18.73 -32.45
CA VAL A 5 34.73 18.93 -31.00
C VAL A 5 33.57 18.17 -30.38
N ALA A 6 33.86 17.07 -29.69
CA ALA A 6 32.90 16.39 -28.84
C ALA A 6 32.71 17.21 -27.56
N ALA A 7 31.60 17.95 -27.48
CA ALA A 7 31.12 18.52 -26.23
C ALA A 7 30.41 17.41 -25.45
N GLY A 8 31.11 16.76 -24.54
CA GLY A 8 30.50 15.85 -23.58
C GLY A 8 29.78 16.66 -22.50
N THR A 9 28.47 16.48 -22.38
CA THR A 9 27.70 17.02 -21.27
C THR A 9 27.95 16.13 -20.05
N ILE A 10 28.75 16.61 -19.11
CA ILE A 10 28.90 16.02 -17.78
C ILE A 10 27.74 16.54 -16.93
N ALA A 11 26.82 15.66 -16.53
CA ALA A 11 25.86 15.97 -15.47
C ALA A 11 26.58 15.87 -14.12
N LEU A 12 26.90 17.02 -13.53
CA LEU A 12 27.38 17.14 -12.16
C LEU A 12 26.17 17.07 -11.21
N PHE A 13 25.94 15.92 -10.58
CA PHE A 13 25.08 15.86 -9.40
C PHE A 13 25.92 16.24 -8.18
N SER A 14 25.84 17.50 -7.73
CA SER A 14 26.43 17.90 -6.44
C SER A 14 25.61 17.28 -5.31
N ARG A 15 26.03 16.09 -4.87
CA ARG A 15 25.47 15.37 -3.73
C ARG A 15 25.91 16.06 -2.44
N THR A 16 25.05 16.90 -1.89
CA THR A 16 24.92 17.16 -0.45
C THR A 16 23.54 17.75 -0.21
N ALA A 17 22.53 16.89 -0.18
CA ALA A 17 21.27 17.22 0.44
C ALA A 17 21.27 16.52 1.80
N THR A 18 21.48 17.29 2.85
CA THR A 18 21.31 16.84 4.24
C THR A 18 19.82 16.93 4.55
N SER A 19 19.14 15.78 4.67
CA SER A 19 17.80 15.71 5.29
C SER A 19 17.97 16.02 6.78
N SER A 20 17.94 17.30 7.15
CA SER A 20 18.01 17.76 8.55
C SER A 20 16.67 18.29 9.05
N GLY A 21 15.60 18.15 8.25
CA GLY A 21 14.30 18.78 8.49
C GLY A 21 13.25 17.88 9.16
N ASN A 22 13.34 16.56 8.99
CA ASN A 22 12.35 15.64 9.57
C ASN A 22 12.71 15.37 11.02
N LYS A 23 12.03 16.05 11.94
CA LYS A 23 12.16 15.77 13.37
C LYS A 23 11.01 14.89 13.80
N ILE A 24 11.23 13.58 13.81
CA ILE A 24 10.29 12.65 14.44
C ILE A 24 10.52 12.68 15.97
N SER A 25 9.50 13.04 16.75
CA SER A 25 9.58 13.00 18.21
C SER A 25 9.24 11.62 18.76
N SER A 26 10.06 11.10 19.67
CA SER A 26 9.75 9.89 20.44
C SER A 26 8.45 10.06 21.22
N GLY A 27 7.62 9.02 21.23
CA GLY A 27 6.34 9.01 21.96
C GLY A 27 6.23 7.86 22.96
N THR A 28 5.33 8.02 23.94
CA THR A 28 5.00 6.97 24.90
C THR A 28 3.55 6.53 24.68
N LEU A 29 3.34 5.23 24.52
CA LEU A 29 2.06 4.59 24.35
C LEU A 29 1.72 3.81 25.62
N TYR A 30 0.51 4.00 26.10
CA TYR A 30 0.02 3.31 27.31
C TYR A 30 -1.00 2.26 26.92
N ILE A 31 -0.83 1.05 27.47
CA ILE A 31 -1.81 -0.03 27.35
C ILE A 31 -2.43 -0.25 28.73
N GLY A 32 -3.67 0.18 28.90
CA GLY A 32 -4.38 0.21 30.19
C GLY A 32 -4.90 1.60 30.53
N LYS A 33 -5.06 1.93 31.82
CA LYS A 33 -5.50 3.27 32.23
C LYS A 33 -4.35 4.10 32.78
N GLU A 34 -4.31 5.37 32.37
CA GLU A 34 -4.73 6.39 33.34
C GLU A 34 -6.11 6.99 32.98
N ASN A 35 -6.45 7.25 31.70
CA ASN A 35 -7.78 7.73 31.27
C ASN A 35 -8.48 6.93 30.13
N GLY A 36 -7.93 5.79 29.69
CA GLY A 36 -8.66 4.84 28.81
C GLY A 36 -8.58 5.08 27.30
N GLU A 37 -7.64 5.91 26.83
CA GLU A 37 -7.38 6.09 25.40
C GLU A 37 -6.55 4.94 24.82
N LYS A 38 -6.82 4.59 23.56
CA LYS A 38 -6.12 3.55 22.81
C LYS A 38 -4.65 3.96 22.62
N GLY A 39 -3.73 3.00 22.64
CA GLY A 39 -2.29 3.23 22.43
C GLY A 39 -1.93 3.62 20.99
N ALA A 40 -2.40 4.78 20.54
CA ALA A 40 -1.98 5.45 19.31
C ALA A 40 -1.05 6.62 19.65
N LEU A 41 -0.14 6.97 18.73
CA LEU A 41 0.56 8.25 18.86
C LEU A 41 -0.42 9.36 18.51
N ASP A 42 -0.68 10.28 19.45
CA ASP A 42 -1.53 11.46 19.22
C ASP A 42 -0.86 12.52 18.32
N THR A 43 0.21 12.18 17.60
CA THR A 43 0.98 13.11 16.80
C THR A 43 1.29 12.51 15.45
N PHE A 44 0.91 13.23 14.40
CA PHE A 44 1.31 12.92 13.04
C PHE A 44 2.80 13.17 12.85
N ILE A 45 3.42 12.27 12.10
CA ILE A 45 4.82 12.29 11.70
C ILE A 45 4.84 12.80 10.27
N ALA A 46 5.40 13.99 10.07
CA ALA A 46 5.60 14.55 8.75
C ALA A 46 7.00 14.18 8.22
N LEU A 47 7.04 13.60 7.02
CA LEU A 47 8.27 13.37 6.27
C LEU A 47 8.27 14.24 5.03
N LYS A 48 9.31 15.04 4.88
CA LYS A 48 9.51 16.00 3.79
C LYS A 48 10.91 15.83 3.21
N ASP A 49 11.10 16.31 1.97
CA ASP A 49 12.41 16.34 1.29
C ASP A 49 13.18 15.00 1.35
N MET A 50 12.44 13.89 1.32
CA MET A 50 13.03 12.56 1.42
C MET A 50 13.92 12.27 0.21
N ILE A 51 15.08 11.68 0.48
CA ILE A 51 16.05 11.32 -0.55
C ILE A 51 16.07 9.79 -0.67
N PRO A 52 15.86 9.23 -1.88
CA PRO A 52 15.94 7.78 -2.10
C PRO A 52 17.25 7.20 -1.55
N GLY A 53 17.14 6.17 -0.71
CA GLY A 53 18.29 5.47 -0.13
C GLY A 53 19.12 6.26 0.90
N ALA A 54 18.70 7.48 1.30
CA ALA A 54 19.33 8.18 2.41
C ALA A 54 19.09 7.46 3.75
N GLU A 55 19.82 7.86 4.80
CA GLU A 55 19.64 7.29 6.14
C GLU A 55 18.15 7.32 6.55
N PRO A 56 17.64 6.24 7.14
CA PRO A 56 16.24 6.16 7.53
C PRO A 56 15.95 7.11 8.69
N GLU A 57 14.76 7.69 8.65
CA GLU A 57 14.23 8.46 9.77
C GLU A 57 13.83 7.49 10.90
N LYS A 58 14.35 7.73 12.10
CA LYS A 58 14.21 6.81 13.25
C LYS A 58 13.29 7.38 14.31
N LEU A 59 12.42 6.51 14.82
CA LEU A 59 11.47 6.77 15.89
C LEU A 59 11.64 5.71 16.99
N GLU A 60 11.73 6.17 18.23
CA GLU A 60 11.61 5.29 19.40
C GLU A 60 10.19 5.39 19.95
N LEU A 61 9.48 4.25 19.99
CA LEU A 61 8.21 4.08 20.68
C LEU A 61 8.46 3.42 22.03
N ARG A 62 7.91 4.00 23.09
CA ARG A 62 7.92 3.40 24.43
C ARG A 62 6.52 2.92 24.77
N VAL A 63 6.35 1.62 24.95
CA VAL A 63 5.04 1.03 25.23
C VAL A 63 5.02 0.51 26.66
N LYS A 64 4.14 1.03 27.52
CA LYS A 64 4.04 0.62 28.93
C LYS A 64 2.74 -0.14 29.19
N ASN A 65 2.86 -1.32 29.81
CA ASN A 65 1.70 -2.04 30.36
C ASN A 65 1.30 -1.41 31.70
N LEU A 66 0.19 -0.69 31.74
CA LEU A 66 -0.39 -0.16 32.99
C LEU A 66 -1.40 -1.13 33.63
N GLY A 67 -1.66 -2.27 32.97
CA GLY A 67 -2.54 -3.31 33.49
C GLY A 67 -1.87 -4.16 34.58
N THR A 68 -2.69 -4.93 35.28
CA THR A 68 -2.25 -5.89 36.30
C THR A 68 -1.95 -7.27 35.75
N MET A 69 -2.22 -7.51 34.46
CA MET A 69 -1.96 -8.78 33.76
C MET A 69 -0.97 -8.57 32.62
N PRO A 70 -0.23 -9.61 32.22
CA PRO A 70 0.59 -9.56 31.01
C PRO A 70 -0.23 -9.19 29.77
N ALA A 71 0.39 -8.47 28.86
CA ALA A 71 -0.14 -8.14 27.54
C ALA A 71 0.85 -8.57 26.46
N TYR A 72 0.37 -8.71 25.23
CA TYR A 72 1.18 -9.09 24.08
C TYR A 72 0.99 -8.08 22.97
N LEU A 73 2.07 -7.43 22.52
CA LEU A 73 2.04 -6.69 21.28
C LEU A 73 1.88 -7.67 20.13
N SER A 74 0.83 -7.48 19.34
CA SER A 74 0.39 -8.43 18.31
C SER A 74 0.28 -7.82 16.93
N GLY A 75 0.15 -6.50 16.81
CA GLY A 75 0.05 -5.83 15.52
C GLY A 75 0.57 -4.40 15.53
N ILE A 76 0.72 -3.85 14.33
CA ILE A 76 1.06 -2.46 14.07
C ILE A 76 0.18 -1.96 12.92
N SER A 77 -0.23 -0.69 12.99
CA SER A 77 -0.97 -0.01 11.92
C SER A 77 -0.46 1.41 11.77
N ALA A 78 -0.85 2.04 10.67
CA ALA A 78 -0.66 3.44 10.39
C ALA A 78 -1.98 4.07 9.98
N GLU A 79 -2.09 5.37 10.17
CA GLU A 79 -3.13 6.20 9.58
C GLU A 79 -2.42 7.28 8.79
N ILE A 80 -2.59 7.27 7.48
CA ILE A 80 -2.02 8.28 6.58
C ILE A 80 -3.05 9.36 6.37
N GLU A 81 -2.66 10.63 6.51
CA GLU A 81 -3.58 11.73 6.27
C GLU A 81 -4.06 11.72 4.81
N ASP A 82 -5.37 11.87 4.60
CA ASP A 82 -5.99 11.66 3.29
C ASP A 82 -5.50 12.68 2.25
N GLY A 83 -4.91 12.20 1.15
CA GLY A 83 -4.40 13.00 0.04
C GLY A 83 -3.68 12.19 -1.04
N ASP A 84 -2.91 12.87 -1.90
CA ASP A 84 -2.03 12.24 -2.91
C ASP A 84 -0.84 11.48 -2.27
N GLU A 85 -0.74 11.48 -0.94
CA GLU A 85 0.40 11.00 -0.16
C GLU A 85 0.47 9.47 -0.07
N LYS A 86 -0.64 8.76 -0.31
CA LYS A 86 -0.69 7.29 -0.29
C LYS A 86 0.20 6.64 -1.36
N PHE A 87 0.42 7.34 -2.49
CA PHE A 87 1.38 6.90 -3.48
C PHE A 87 2.83 6.96 -2.96
N VAL A 88 3.16 7.96 -2.13
CA VAL A 88 4.47 8.09 -1.48
C VAL A 88 4.66 6.96 -0.47
N ALA A 89 3.64 6.68 0.35
CA ALA A 89 3.65 5.62 1.35
C ALA A 89 4.02 4.24 0.78
N ASN A 90 3.65 4.02 -0.47
CA ASN A 90 3.94 2.79 -1.20
C ASN A 90 5.44 2.57 -1.49
N ALA A 91 6.21 3.66 -1.60
CA ALA A 91 7.67 3.63 -1.76
C ALA A 91 8.42 3.76 -0.42
N LEU A 92 7.71 3.96 0.69
CA LEU A 92 8.31 4.05 2.01
C LEU A 92 8.42 2.67 2.65
N ARG A 93 9.67 2.26 2.89
CA ARG A 93 9.99 1.06 3.64
C ARG A 93 9.93 1.35 5.13
N VAL A 94 9.17 0.55 5.85
CA VAL A 94 9.07 0.59 7.31
C VAL A 94 9.70 -0.67 7.89
N VAL A 95 10.58 -0.47 8.88
CA VAL A 95 11.15 -1.55 9.70
C VAL A 95 10.87 -1.24 11.16
N CYS A 96 10.19 -2.16 11.84
CA CYS A 96 9.98 -2.08 13.29
C CYS A 96 10.80 -3.19 13.95
N THR A 97 11.60 -2.82 14.93
CA THR A 97 12.42 -3.73 15.74
C THR A 97 12.13 -3.54 17.22
N ASP A 98 12.40 -4.55 18.04
CA ASP A 98 12.41 -4.39 19.50
C ASP A 98 13.71 -3.72 19.99
N GLY A 99 13.82 -3.53 21.31
CA GLY A 99 15.01 -2.97 21.94
C GLY A 99 16.29 -3.81 21.80
N GLU A 100 16.18 -5.06 21.35
CA GLU A 100 17.30 -5.97 21.08
C GLU A 100 17.69 -5.98 19.59
N GLY A 101 16.92 -5.31 18.73
CA GLY A 101 17.13 -5.27 17.29
C GLY A 101 16.47 -6.41 16.51
N ASN A 102 15.62 -7.23 17.14
CA ASN A 102 14.88 -8.27 16.43
C ASN A 102 13.77 -7.62 15.58
N VAL A 103 13.66 -8.00 14.30
CA VAL A 103 12.65 -7.46 13.38
C VAL A 103 11.26 -8.01 13.71
N LEU A 104 10.35 -7.11 14.10
CA LEU A 104 8.95 -7.40 14.39
C LEU A 104 8.06 -7.17 13.16
N TYR A 105 8.39 -6.16 12.34
CA TYR A 105 7.70 -5.87 11.09
C TYR A 105 8.69 -5.31 10.05
N LYS A 106 8.46 -5.67 8.79
CA LYS A 106 9.19 -5.16 7.63
C LYS A 106 8.25 -5.18 6.43
N GLY A 107 7.96 -4.01 5.86
CA GLY A 107 7.04 -3.85 4.74
C GLY A 107 6.94 -2.40 4.27
N SER A 108 5.92 -2.07 3.48
CA SER A 108 5.61 -0.69 3.10
C SER A 108 4.80 0.04 4.16
N LEU A 109 4.88 1.36 4.19
CA LEU A 109 3.97 2.18 5.02
C LEU A 109 2.52 2.03 4.54
N LEU A 110 2.29 1.90 3.23
CA LEU A 110 0.96 1.69 2.65
C LEU A 110 0.29 0.41 3.17
N ALA A 111 1.05 -0.66 3.40
CA ALA A 111 0.50 -1.91 3.96
C ALA A 111 -0.02 -1.75 5.40
N LEU A 112 0.34 -0.67 6.09
CA LEU A 112 -0.14 -0.35 7.43
C LEU A 112 -1.36 0.59 7.42
N ASP A 113 -1.65 1.27 6.30
CA ASP A 113 -2.70 2.30 6.23
C ASP A 113 -4.09 1.70 6.42
N GLY A 114 -4.73 2.05 7.55
CA GLY A 114 -6.04 1.54 7.94
C GLY A 114 -6.05 0.07 8.39
N ASP A 115 -4.89 -0.60 8.37
CA ASP A 115 -4.78 -2.05 8.53
C ASP A 115 -3.95 -2.44 9.75
N VAL A 116 -4.49 -3.36 10.57
CA VAL A 116 -3.74 -3.92 11.70
C VAL A 116 -2.92 -5.13 11.22
N VAL A 117 -1.67 -4.88 10.87
CA VAL A 117 -0.78 -5.93 10.36
C VAL A 117 -0.15 -6.72 11.53
N PRO A 118 -0.24 -8.07 11.52
CA PRO A 118 0.38 -8.89 12.55
C PRO A 118 1.90 -8.73 12.62
N LEU A 119 2.45 -8.67 13.83
CA LEU A 119 3.89 -8.74 14.04
C LEU A 119 4.40 -10.16 13.78
N ARG A 120 5.61 -10.28 13.21
CA ARG A 120 6.31 -11.56 12.98
C ARG A 120 6.51 -12.36 14.27
N ARG A 121 6.64 -11.65 15.39
CA ARG A 121 6.75 -12.21 16.73
C ARG A 121 5.94 -11.36 17.69
N LYS A 122 5.18 -12.02 18.55
CA LYS A 122 4.46 -11.37 19.65
C LYS A 122 5.41 -11.02 20.77
N LEU A 123 5.30 -9.82 21.30
CA LEU A 123 6.19 -9.33 22.36
C LEU A 123 5.41 -9.27 23.68
N ALA A 124 5.80 -10.10 24.64
CA ALA A 124 5.21 -10.10 25.96
C ALA A 124 5.59 -8.83 26.72
N MET A 125 4.63 -8.27 27.44
CA MET A 125 4.80 -7.09 28.28
C MET A 125 4.27 -7.38 29.67
N GLU A 126 5.19 -7.49 30.63
CA GLU A 126 4.84 -7.63 32.04
C GLU A 126 4.20 -6.34 32.59
N PRO A 127 3.33 -6.44 33.61
CA PRO A 127 2.79 -5.29 34.34
C PRO A 127 3.87 -4.28 34.74
N ASP A 128 3.58 -2.99 34.56
CA ASP A 128 4.44 -1.84 34.84
C ASP A 128 5.78 -1.79 34.08
N LYS A 129 6.04 -2.73 33.16
CA LYS A 129 7.22 -2.70 32.32
C LYS A 129 6.99 -1.86 31.07
N THR A 130 8.06 -1.17 30.68
CA THR A 130 8.13 -0.41 29.43
C THR A 130 8.95 -1.18 28.43
N THR A 131 8.36 -1.47 27.29
CA THR A 131 8.98 -2.10 26.13
C THR A 131 9.36 -1.01 25.14
N ARG A 132 10.56 -1.11 24.55
CA ARG A 132 11.01 -0.18 23.51
C ARG A 132 10.86 -0.81 22.15
N LEU A 133 10.32 -0.06 21.20
CA LEU A 133 10.31 -0.40 19.78
C LEU A 133 11.06 0.69 19.03
N ASN A 134 11.89 0.30 18.08
CA ASN A 134 12.55 1.22 17.17
C ASN A 134 11.92 1.05 15.79
N VAL A 135 11.26 2.10 15.31
CA VAL A 135 10.69 2.16 13.97
C VAL A 135 11.61 3.01 13.11
N SER A 136 11.91 2.54 11.91
CA SER A 136 12.66 3.29 10.92
C SER A 136 11.88 3.36 9.62
N VAL A 137 11.76 4.56 9.05
CA VAL A 137 11.05 4.80 7.79
C VAL A 137 12.04 5.36 6.78
N GLN A 138 12.03 4.82 5.57
CA GLN A 138 12.99 5.18 4.53
C GLN A 138 12.32 5.19 3.16
N LEU A 139 12.62 6.19 2.35
CA LEU A 139 12.30 6.14 0.93
C LEU A 139 13.22 5.14 0.23
N ASP A 140 12.62 4.15 -0.44
CA ASP A 140 13.36 3.09 -1.13
C ASP A 140 14.33 3.69 -2.17
N GLU A 141 15.52 3.10 -2.31
CA GLU A 141 16.56 3.60 -3.21
C GLU A 141 16.16 3.58 -4.69
N ARG A 142 15.18 2.74 -5.06
CA ARG A 142 14.62 2.66 -6.42
C ARG A 142 13.59 3.76 -6.69
N ALA A 143 13.18 4.52 -5.67
CA ALA A 143 12.25 5.63 -5.85
C ALA A 143 12.87 6.69 -6.79
N GLY A 144 12.18 6.97 -7.90
CA GLY A 144 12.61 7.94 -8.90
C GLY A 144 12.27 9.39 -8.56
N ASN A 145 12.43 10.28 -9.55
CA ASN A 145 12.14 11.71 -9.42
C ASN A 145 10.67 12.04 -9.08
N TRP A 146 9.75 11.11 -9.29
CA TRP A 146 8.32 11.29 -8.97
C TRP A 146 8.05 11.55 -7.49
N TYR A 147 8.95 11.10 -6.61
CA TYR A 147 8.85 11.30 -5.17
C TYR A 147 9.56 12.58 -4.69
N LYS A 148 10.24 13.30 -5.59
CA LYS A 148 11.00 14.50 -5.23
C LYS A 148 10.08 15.63 -4.79
N GLY A 149 10.34 16.20 -3.61
CA GLY A 149 9.54 17.29 -3.04
C GLY A 149 8.14 16.86 -2.61
N LYS A 150 7.85 15.56 -2.60
CA LYS A 150 6.63 15.02 -2.02
C LYS A 150 6.80 14.89 -0.52
N GLU A 151 5.69 15.06 0.17
CA GLU A 151 5.58 15.00 1.62
C GLU A 151 4.55 13.93 1.98
N ILE A 152 4.63 13.43 3.20
CA ILE A 152 3.60 12.57 3.77
C ILE A 152 3.47 12.83 5.26
N GLU A 153 2.23 12.82 5.75
CA GLU A 153 1.90 12.84 7.17
C GLU A 153 1.20 11.53 7.57
N PHE A 154 1.67 10.90 8.64
CA PHE A 154 1.07 9.66 9.14
C PHE A 154 1.19 9.52 10.66
N SER A 155 0.28 8.80 11.29
CA SER A 155 0.40 8.34 12.68
C SER A 155 0.66 6.83 12.71
N LEU A 156 1.26 6.35 13.80
CA LEU A 156 1.47 4.92 14.05
C LEU A 156 0.73 4.49 15.31
N ALA A 157 0.16 3.30 15.25
CA ALA A 157 -0.43 2.63 16.41
C ALA A 157 0.12 1.21 16.54
N VAL A 158 0.30 0.76 17.78
CA VAL A 158 0.62 -0.64 18.09
C VAL A 158 -0.51 -1.26 18.87
N HIS A 159 -0.83 -2.49 18.49
CA HIS A 159 -1.99 -3.21 18.98
C HIS A 159 -1.55 -4.30 19.93
N ALA A 160 -2.29 -4.45 21.04
CA ALA A 160 -2.00 -5.43 22.06
C ALA A 160 -3.25 -6.17 22.52
N GLY A 161 -3.07 -7.46 22.83
CA GLY A 161 -4.08 -8.32 23.42
C GLY A 161 -3.63 -8.89 24.75
N GLN A 162 -4.57 -9.41 25.54
CA GLN A 162 -4.25 -10.14 26.78
C GLN A 162 -3.85 -11.58 26.52
N ARG A 163 -4.28 -12.13 25.38
CA ARG A 163 -3.85 -13.44 24.91
C ARG A 163 -3.00 -13.28 23.67
N PRO A 164 -1.97 -14.13 23.48
CA PRO A 164 -1.17 -14.08 22.28
C PRO A 164 -2.05 -14.35 21.05
N ASP A 165 -2.98 -15.28 21.11
CA ASP A 165 -3.86 -15.71 20.01
C ASP A 165 -5.18 -14.92 19.91
N GLN A 166 -5.31 -13.80 20.63
CA GLN A 166 -6.52 -13.00 20.55
C GLN A 166 -6.70 -12.47 19.11
N PRO A 167 -7.85 -12.72 18.47
CA PRO A 167 -8.13 -12.16 17.15
C PRO A 167 -8.15 -10.63 17.23
N MET A 168 -7.48 -9.98 16.30
CA MET A 168 -7.57 -8.54 16.09
C MET A 168 -8.71 -8.27 15.09
N ALA A 169 -9.44 -7.17 15.27
CA ALA A 169 -10.50 -6.79 14.34
C ALA A 169 -9.89 -6.38 12.98
N GLY A 170 -10.53 -6.79 11.88
CA GLY A 170 -9.98 -6.66 10.52
C GLY A 170 -8.99 -7.78 10.23
N MET A 171 -9.39 -8.75 9.39
CA MET A 171 -8.55 -9.92 9.10
C MET A 171 -7.54 -9.55 8.00
N VAL A 172 -6.40 -9.00 8.42
CA VAL A 172 -5.23 -8.88 7.54
C VAL A 172 -4.55 -10.24 7.46
N THR A 173 -4.60 -10.85 6.29
CA THR A 173 -3.90 -12.10 5.99
C THR A 173 -2.64 -11.80 5.19
N VAL A 174 -1.49 -12.19 5.73
CA VAL A 174 -0.22 -12.13 5.00
C VAL A 174 -0.05 -13.45 4.27
N ALA A 175 -0.08 -13.43 2.93
CA ALA A 175 0.16 -14.62 2.14
C ALA A 175 1.64 -15.05 2.22
N GLU A 176 1.89 -16.33 1.95
CA GLU A 176 3.22 -16.85 1.67
C GLU A 176 3.45 -16.84 0.15
N ALA A 177 4.72 -16.81 -0.27
CA ALA A 177 5.07 -16.61 -1.68
C ALA A 177 4.51 -17.72 -2.61
N ASP A 178 4.28 -18.93 -2.09
CA ASP A 178 3.80 -20.08 -2.85
C ASP A 178 2.27 -20.29 -2.75
N ASN A 179 1.55 -19.48 -1.97
CA ASN A 179 0.14 -19.70 -1.69
C ASN A 179 -0.77 -18.48 -1.96
N VAL A 180 -0.27 -17.41 -2.57
CA VAL A 180 -1.02 -16.16 -2.80
C VAL A 180 -2.40 -16.41 -3.41
N GLN A 181 -2.49 -17.19 -4.49
CA GLN A 181 -3.79 -17.49 -5.12
C GLN A 181 -4.72 -18.26 -4.19
N ALA A 182 -4.21 -19.24 -3.44
CA ALA A 182 -5.02 -20.02 -2.52
C ALA A 182 -5.57 -19.16 -1.36
N VAL A 183 -4.82 -18.15 -0.92
CA VAL A 183 -5.28 -17.17 0.06
C VAL A 183 -6.37 -16.27 -0.53
N LEU A 184 -6.19 -15.77 -1.76
CA LEU A 184 -7.21 -14.99 -2.46
C LEU A 184 -8.52 -15.77 -2.68
N ASP A 185 -8.41 -17.07 -2.99
CA ASP A 185 -9.57 -17.95 -3.18
C ASP A 185 -10.33 -18.23 -1.88
N GLN A 186 -9.67 -18.11 -0.73
CA GLN A 186 -10.25 -18.35 0.61
C GLN A 186 -10.67 -17.06 1.33
N ALA A 187 -10.29 -15.90 0.80
CA ALA A 187 -10.64 -14.61 1.37
C ALA A 187 -12.16 -14.41 1.43
N GLN A 188 -12.60 -13.62 2.39
CA GLN A 188 -13.98 -13.22 2.58
C GLN A 188 -14.15 -11.72 2.32
N PRO A 189 -15.37 -11.25 2.00
CA PRO A 189 -15.61 -9.81 1.88
C PRO A 189 -15.19 -9.06 3.14
N GLY A 190 -14.40 -8.00 2.98
CA GLY A 190 -13.78 -7.22 4.05
C GLY A 190 -12.37 -7.68 4.45
N ASP A 191 -11.88 -8.80 3.92
CA ASP A 191 -10.51 -9.25 4.17
C ASP A 191 -9.48 -8.39 3.42
N VAL A 192 -8.31 -8.23 4.04
CA VAL A 192 -7.14 -7.60 3.43
C VAL A 192 -6.08 -8.67 3.23
N VAL A 193 -5.66 -8.89 1.99
CA VAL A 193 -4.61 -9.84 1.61
C VAL A 193 -3.33 -9.08 1.27
N LEU A 194 -2.28 -9.28 2.06
CA LEU A 194 -0.95 -8.74 1.80
C LEU A 194 -0.11 -9.75 0.99
N ILE A 195 0.28 -9.37 -0.22
CA ILE A 195 1.13 -10.17 -1.10
C ILE A 195 2.60 -9.93 -0.74
N PRO A 196 3.37 -10.96 -0.35
CA PRO A 196 4.77 -10.78 0.01
C PRO A 196 5.63 -10.34 -1.18
N PRO A 197 6.84 -9.77 -0.92
CA PRO A 197 7.83 -9.55 -1.97
C PRO A 197 8.07 -10.78 -2.83
N GLY A 198 8.05 -10.63 -4.15
CA GLY A 198 8.18 -11.73 -5.09
C GLY A 198 7.69 -11.39 -6.49
N ARG A 199 7.78 -12.38 -7.38
CA ARG A 199 7.24 -12.35 -8.74
C ARG A 199 6.15 -13.39 -8.88
N TYR A 200 4.99 -12.96 -9.34
CA TYR A 200 3.80 -13.79 -9.42
C TYR A 200 3.27 -13.78 -10.85
N GLY A 201 2.74 -14.93 -11.27
CA GLY A 201 1.95 -15.00 -12.49
C GLY A 201 0.65 -14.21 -12.36
N ARG A 202 -0.21 -14.29 -13.38
CA ARG A 202 -1.53 -13.67 -13.34
C ARG A 202 -2.37 -14.24 -12.17
N LEU A 203 -2.91 -13.36 -11.33
CA LEU A 203 -3.73 -13.70 -10.16
C LEU A 203 -5.22 -13.47 -10.46
N ALA A 204 -6.09 -14.25 -9.81
CA ALA A 204 -7.54 -14.10 -9.91
C ALA A 204 -8.15 -13.63 -8.58
N ILE A 205 -9.08 -12.66 -8.65
CA ILE A 205 -9.87 -12.20 -7.52
C ILE A 205 -11.35 -12.45 -7.84
N ASN A 206 -11.93 -13.42 -7.14
CA ASN A 206 -13.32 -13.85 -7.35
C ASN A 206 -14.25 -13.44 -6.20
N VAL A 207 -13.70 -12.86 -5.13
CA VAL A 207 -14.43 -12.48 -3.92
C VAL A 207 -14.60 -10.95 -3.90
N PRO A 208 -15.84 -10.43 -3.94
CA PRO A 208 -16.08 -8.99 -3.83
C PRO A 208 -15.71 -8.47 -2.44
N GLY A 209 -15.35 -7.19 -2.34
CA GLY A 209 -15.01 -6.57 -1.06
C GLY A 209 -13.64 -6.96 -0.47
N VAL A 210 -12.80 -7.70 -1.21
CA VAL A 210 -11.43 -8.02 -0.77
C VAL A 210 -10.48 -6.90 -1.17
N ALA A 211 -9.61 -6.50 -0.25
CA ALA A 211 -8.48 -5.63 -0.53
C ALA A 211 -7.21 -6.45 -0.73
N VAL A 212 -6.47 -6.18 -1.81
CA VAL A 212 -5.21 -6.82 -2.15
C VAL A 212 -4.14 -5.74 -2.16
N LYS A 213 -3.15 -5.86 -1.27
CA LYS A 213 -2.05 -4.90 -1.15
C LYS A 213 -0.69 -5.60 -1.25
N ALA A 214 0.34 -4.90 -1.71
CA ALA A 214 1.72 -5.38 -1.51
C ALA A 214 2.10 -5.29 -0.03
N GLN A 215 2.77 -6.33 0.49
CA GLN A 215 3.38 -6.29 1.82
C GLN A 215 4.65 -5.44 1.81
N GLY A 216 5.45 -5.55 0.75
CA GLY A 216 6.67 -4.78 0.54
C GLY A 216 6.37 -3.40 -0.04
N VAL A 217 7.44 -2.65 -0.35
CA VAL A 217 7.30 -1.45 -1.19
C VAL A 217 6.92 -1.87 -2.61
N VAL A 218 6.35 -0.94 -3.38
CA VAL A 218 5.81 -1.19 -4.73
C VAL A 218 6.74 -1.99 -5.65
N PHE A 219 8.04 -1.74 -5.54
CA PHE A 219 9.09 -2.32 -6.37
C PHE A 219 9.45 -3.77 -6.01
N ASP A 220 8.95 -4.28 -4.88
CA ASP A 220 9.29 -5.61 -4.36
C ASP A 220 8.27 -6.69 -4.73
N THR A 221 7.06 -6.29 -5.12
CA THR A 221 5.95 -7.22 -5.42
C THR A 221 5.48 -6.99 -6.85
N GLU A 222 5.87 -7.92 -7.72
CA GLU A 222 5.57 -7.89 -9.15
C GLU A 222 4.55 -8.97 -9.51
N VAL A 223 3.47 -8.59 -10.20
CA VAL A 223 2.42 -9.50 -10.64
C VAL A 223 2.23 -9.34 -12.15
N GLU A 224 2.15 -10.44 -12.91
CA GLU A 224 1.93 -10.37 -14.36
C GLU A 224 0.58 -9.72 -14.71
N GLY A 225 -0.41 -9.83 -13.82
CA GLY A 225 -1.71 -9.19 -14.00
C GLY A 225 -2.77 -9.69 -13.04
N PHE A 226 -3.95 -9.08 -13.12
CA PHE A 226 -5.14 -9.52 -12.37
C PHE A 226 -6.28 -9.86 -13.31
N LEU A 227 -7.02 -10.91 -12.95
CA LEU A 227 -8.33 -11.23 -13.49
C LEU A 227 -9.37 -11.09 -12.39
N ILE A 228 -10.28 -10.14 -12.54
CA ILE A 228 -11.31 -9.84 -11.54
C ILE A 228 -12.66 -10.30 -12.07
N ASP A 229 -13.25 -11.27 -11.37
CA ASP A 229 -14.62 -11.74 -11.61
C ASP A 229 -15.41 -11.72 -10.30
N GLY A 230 -15.53 -10.52 -9.72
CA GLY A 230 -16.21 -10.29 -8.45
C GLY A 230 -17.72 -10.22 -8.59
N ARG A 231 -18.35 -11.20 -9.27
CA ARG A 231 -19.82 -11.23 -9.38
C ARG A 231 -20.36 -11.24 -7.95
N PRO A 232 -21.09 -10.20 -7.50
CA PRO A 232 -21.86 -10.35 -6.29
C PRO A 232 -22.84 -11.47 -6.61
N GLY A 233 -22.63 -12.66 -6.05
CA GLY A 233 -23.45 -13.83 -6.34
C GLY A 233 -24.90 -13.37 -6.31
N GLU A 234 -25.65 -13.55 -7.39
CA GLU A 234 -26.98 -12.95 -7.57
C GLU A 234 -27.76 -13.14 -6.28
N VAL A 235 -27.82 -12.09 -5.44
CA VAL A 235 -28.63 -12.15 -4.24
C VAL A 235 -30.03 -12.02 -4.80
N SER A 236 -30.64 -13.15 -5.13
CA SER A 236 -31.99 -13.25 -5.65
C SER A 236 -32.88 -12.60 -4.60
N SER A 237 -33.16 -11.31 -4.76
CA SER A 237 -34.14 -10.62 -3.93
C SER A 237 -35.45 -11.35 -4.18
N PRO A 238 -36.07 -11.98 -3.16
CA PRO A 238 -37.25 -12.82 -3.38
C PRO A 238 -38.45 -12.04 -3.93
N HIS A 239 -38.39 -10.71 -4.05
CA HIS A 239 -39.51 -9.84 -4.39
C HIS A 239 -39.11 -8.80 -5.45
N GLY A 240 -39.04 -9.23 -6.72
CA GLY A 240 -39.63 -8.57 -7.90
C GLY A 240 -39.52 -7.06 -8.17
N LYS A 241 -38.72 -6.28 -7.43
CA LYS A 241 -38.47 -4.86 -7.70
C LYS A 241 -37.02 -4.69 -8.12
N LYS A 242 -36.80 -4.44 -9.42
CA LYS A 242 -35.54 -3.98 -10.00
C LYS A 242 -35.21 -2.57 -9.51
N GLY A 243 -34.85 -2.43 -8.23
CA GLY A 243 -34.14 -1.25 -7.75
C GLY A 243 -32.66 -1.43 -8.07
N LYS A 244 -32.01 -0.44 -8.70
CA LYS A 244 -30.55 -0.36 -8.68
C LYS A 244 -30.14 -0.21 -7.21
N LYS A 245 -29.78 -1.30 -6.56
CA LYS A 245 -29.14 -1.22 -5.25
C LYS A 245 -27.76 -0.65 -5.52
N HIS A 246 -27.50 0.59 -5.11
CA HIS A 246 -26.14 1.10 -5.06
C HIS A 246 -25.34 0.10 -4.23
N LEU A 247 -24.34 -0.51 -4.84
CA LEU A 247 -23.35 -1.30 -4.12
C LEU A 247 -22.67 -0.32 -3.15
N THR A 248 -22.64 -0.68 -1.86
CA THR A 248 -21.92 0.08 -0.83
C THR A 248 -20.42 -0.16 -0.99
N ASP A 249 -19.60 0.79 -0.54
CA ASP A 249 -18.13 0.72 -0.60
C ASP A 249 -17.57 -0.61 -0.05
N ASP A 250 -18.31 -1.27 0.85
CA ASP A 250 -17.98 -2.58 1.43
C ASP A 250 -17.83 -3.74 0.43
N ASN A 251 -18.34 -3.61 -0.80
CA ASN A 251 -18.22 -4.64 -1.85
C ASN A 251 -17.15 -4.31 -2.90
N GLN A 252 -16.45 -3.19 -2.76
CA GLN A 252 -15.42 -2.79 -3.71
C GLN A 252 -14.15 -3.63 -3.52
N ILE A 253 -13.64 -4.20 -4.61
CA ILE A 253 -12.32 -4.84 -4.63
C ILE A 253 -11.26 -3.75 -4.70
N TRP A 254 -10.24 -3.81 -3.85
CA TRP A 254 -9.11 -2.89 -3.87
C TRP A 254 -7.84 -3.59 -4.33
N ILE A 255 -7.12 -2.98 -5.27
CA ILE A 255 -5.79 -3.43 -5.70
C ILE A 255 -4.83 -2.28 -5.51
N GLN A 256 -3.87 -2.44 -4.60
CA GLN A 256 -2.96 -1.37 -4.23
C GLN A 256 -1.51 -1.79 -4.01
N GLY A 257 -0.61 -0.86 -4.28
CA GLY A 257 0.77 -1.01 -3.85
C GLY A 257 1.63 -1.93 -4.72
N LEU A 258 1.16 -2.35 -5.89
CA LEU A 258 1.79 -3.42 -6.67
C LEU A 258 2.52 -2.88 -7.90
N THR A 259 3.58 -3.58 -8.33
CA THR A 259 4.08 -3.48 -9.70
C THR A 259 3.36 -4.53 -10.54
N ILE A 260 2.68 -4.12 -11.60
CA ILE A 260 1.90 -4.98 -12.48
C ILE A 260 2.50 -4.91 -13.87
N ASN A 261 3.09 -6.01 -14.34
CA ASN A 261 3.81 -6.07 -15.59
C ASN A 261 3.20 -7.12 -16.51
N ASP A 262 2.32 -6.69 -17.42
CA ASP A 262 1.71 -7.57 -18.41
C ASP A 262 2.45 -7.47 -19.73
N LEU A 263 3.24 -8.51 -20.00
CA LEU A 263 3.94 -8.65 -21.27
C LEU A 263 3.02 -9.13 -22.40
N ASP A 264 1.78 -9.53 -22.08
CA ASP A 264 0.80 -9.91 -23.08
C ASP A 264 -0.10 -8.73 -23.47
N ALA A 265 -0.67 -8.80 -24.68
CA ALA A 265 -1.66 -7.83 -25.15
C ALA A 265 -3.03 -7.95 -24.44
N GLY A 266 -3.18 -8.88 -23.49
CA GLY A 266 -4.43 -9.21 -22.80
C GLY A 266 -4.88 -8.18 -21.76
N GLY A 267 -3.98 -7.28 -21.37
CA GLY A 267 -4.21 -6.20 -20.44
C GLY A 267 -3.85 -6.57 -19.00
N GLY A 268 -3.21 -5.63 -18.31
CA GLY A 268 -2.63 -5.85 -16.99
C GLY A 268 -3.67 -6.21 -15.93
N ILE A 269 -4.75 -5.44 -15.86
CA ILE A 269 -5.88 -5.74 -14.99
C ILE A 269 -7.13 -5.90 -15.86
N VAL A 270 -7.70 -7.10 -15.87
CA VAL A 270 -8.95 -7.41 -16.58
C VAL A 270 -10.10 -7.48 -15.58
N VAL A 271 -11.03 -6.54 -15.67
CA VAL A 271 -12.21 -6.47 -14.80
C VAL A 271 -13.45 -6.90 -15.57
N ARG A 272 -13.99 -8.07 -15.23
CA ARG A 272 -15.20 -8.61 -15.88
C ARG A 272 -16.49 -8.17 -15.18
N SER A 273 -16.45 -8.03 -13.86
CA SER A 273 -17.62 -7.67 -13.06
C SER A 273 -17.26 -7.10 -11.70
N GLY A 274 -18.21 -6.40 -11.08
CA GLY A 274 -18.09 -5.84 -9.74
C GLY A 274 -17.67 -4.38 -9.71
N GLN A 275 -17.47 -3.87 -8.49
CA GLN A 275 -16.85 -2.56 -8.25
C GLN A 275 -15.38 -2.78 -7.91
N THR A 276 -14.48 -2.06 -8.59
CA THR A 276 -13.04 -2.19 -8.37
C THR A 276 -12.40 -0.82 -8.23
N CYS A 277 -11.57 -0.65 -7.20
CA CYS A 277 -10.64 0.45 -7.08
C CYS A 277 -9.22 -0.06 -7.33
N ILE A 278 -8.55 0.55 -8.31
CA ILE A 278 -7.16 0.27 -8.64
C ILE A 278 -6.41 1.54 -8.27
N ALA A 279 -5.59 1.48 -7.23
CA ALA A 279 -4.93 2.66 -6.71
C ALA A 279 -3.49 2.43 -6.29
N ASP A 280 -2.64 3.44 -6.45
CA ASP A 280 -1.29 3.41 -5.91
C ASP A 280 -0.43 2.25 -6.48
N ASN A 281 -0.60 1.90 -7.76
CA ASN A 281 0.19 0.86 -8.44
C ASN A 281 1.13 1.46 -9.51
N ILE A 282 2.15 0.67 -9.89
CA ILE A 282 2.92 0.88 -11.11
C ILE A 282 2.44 -0.19 -12.10
N ILE A 283 1.85 0.21 -13.22
CA ILE A 283 1.28 -0.72 -14.20
C ILE A 283 1.97 -0.52 -15.54
N SER A 284 2.72 -1.52 -15.97
CA SER A 284 3.30 -1.62 -17.30
C SER A 284 2.58 -2.69 -18.10
N SER A 285 2.04 -2.34 -19.27
CA SER A 285 1.39 -3.32 -20.16
C SER A 285 1.68 -3.04 -21.63
N GLU A 286 1.97 -4.09 -22.41
CA GLU A 286 2.05 -3.94 -23.87
C GLU A 286 0.68 -3.59 -24.49
N GLY A 287 -0.39 -4.08 -23.86
CA GLY A 287 -1.78 -3.79 -24.18
C GLY A 287 -2.39 -2.69 -23.29
N ASN A 288 -3.62 -2.93 -22.84
CA ASN A 288 -4.34 -1.99 -21.97
C ASN A 288 -3.92 -2.21 -20.52
N ALA A 289 -3.41 -1.18 -19.84
CA ALA A 289 -3.10 -1.29 -18.41
C ALA A 289 -4.30 -1.77 -17.57
N VAL A 290 -5.50 -1.28 -17.89
CA VAL A 290 -6.77 -1.74 -17.32
C VAL A 290 -7.76 -1.99 -18.46
N PHE A 291 -8.36 -3.17 -18.48
CA PHE A 291 -9.36 -3.59 -19.47
C PHE A 291 -10.66 -4.00 -18.78
N VAL A 292 -11.79 -3.40 -19.19
CA VAL A 292 -13.11 -3.71 -18.62
C VAL A 292 -13.89 -4.57 -19.61
N ASP A 293 -14.04 -5.85 -19.28
CA ASP A 293 -14.65 -6.90 -20.12
C ASP A 293 -15.98 -7.39 -19.53
N GLY A 294 -16.93 -6.48 -19.35
CA GLY A 294 -18.26 -6.82 -18.82
C GLY A 294 -18.95 -5.67 -18.12
N HIS A 295 -19.81 -5.97 -17.14
CA HIS A 295 -20.55 -4.97 -16.37
C HIS A 295 -19.82 -4.68 -15.05
N ALA A 296 -18.85 -3.78 -15.11
CA ALA A 296 -18.08 -3.35 -13.96
C ALA A 296 -18.03 -1.82 -13.84
N GLU A 297 -17.87 -1.35 -12.61
CA GLU A 297 -17.54 0.04 -12.29
C GLU A 297 -16.10 0.05 -11.76
N VAL A 298 -15.22 0.78 -12.45
CA VAL A 298 -13.79 0.78 -12.16
C VAL A 298 -13.33 2.20 -11.89
N ASN A 299 -12.78 2.41 -10.69
CA ASN A 299 -12.08 3.63 -10.31
C ASN A 299 -10.57 3.38 -10.41
N VAL A 300 -9.88 4.19 -11.21
CA VAL A 300 -8.44 4.14 -11.37
C VAL A 300 -7.86 5.47 -10.89
N THR A 301 -7.07 5.45 -9.82
CA THR A 301 -6.55 6.67 -9.18
C THR A 301 -5.11 6.49 -8.71
N ARG A 302 -4.27 7.52 -8.81
CA ARG A 302 -2.87 7.49 -8.31
C ARG A 302 -2.03 6.29 -8.79
N ASN A 303 -2.26 5.80 -10.01
CA ASN A 303 -1.41 4.78 -10.61
C ASN A 303 -0.44 5.44 -11.59
N ASP A 304 0.77 4.90 -11.66
CA ASP A 304 1.66 5.11 -12.79
C ASP A 304 1.32 4.08 -13.87
N LEU A 305 1.01 4.54 -15.09
CA LEU A 305 0.59 3.71 -16.21
C LEU A 305 1.59 3.89 -17.36
N THR A 306 2.29 2.82 -17.71
CA THR A 306 3.21 2.77 -18.85
C THR A 306 2.76 1.72 -19.86
N GLY A 307 2.78 2.04 -21.15
CA GLY A 307 2.26 1.13 -22.19
C GLY A 307 1.71 1.84 -23.43
N SER A 308 1.74 1.16 -24.58
CA SER A 308 1.53 1.76 -25.91
C SER A 308 0.06 1.85 -26.38
N ALA A 309 -0.91 1.29 -25.65
CA ALA A 309 -2.32 1.38 -26.00
C ALA A 309 -3.10 2.16 -24.94
N GLY A 310 -3.50 3.40 -25.26
CA GLY A 310 -4.39 4.19 -24.40
C GLY A 310 -5.71 3.45 -24.16
N LEU A 311 -6.35 3.66 -23.00
CA LEU A 311 -7.57 2.98 -22.55
C LEU A 311 -8.69 2.97 -23.62
N PRO A 312 -8.91 1.87 -24.36
CA PRO A 312 -9.95 1.80 -25.35
C PRO A 312 -11.24 1.38 -24.65
N CYS A 313 -12.20 2.29 -24.55
CA CYS A 313 -13.58 1.91 -24.31
C CYS A 313 -14.17 1.35 -25.62
N PRO A 314 -14.66 0.10 -25.66
CA PRO A 314 -15.37 -0.39 -26.84
C PRO A 314 -16.55 0.54 -27.16
N PRO A 315 -16.75 0.93 -28.43
CA PRO A 315 -17.90 1.75 -28.80
C PRO A 315 -19.20 1.00 -28.47
N GLY A 316 -19.98 1.53 -27.53
CA GLY A 316 -21.28 0.98 -27.12
C GLY A 316 -21.35 0.39 -25.72
N SER A 317 -20.25 0.30 -24.97
CA SER A 317 -20.31 -0.05 -23.54
C SER A 317 -20.76 1.17 -22.73
N GLY A 318 -21.99 1.15 -22.20
CA GLY A 318 -22.51 2.17 -21.28
C GLY A 318 -21.85 2.16 -19.89
N ASN A 319 -20.59 1.74 -19.80
CA ASN A 319 -19.85 1.58 -18.55
C ASN A 319 -19.01 2.82 -18.28
N GLY A 320 -19.17 3.39 -17.08
CA GLY A 320 -18.40 4.54 -16.62
C GLY A 320 -17.02 4.10 -16.17
N LEU A 321 -16.03 4.15 -17.06
CA LEU A 321 -14.63 4.20 -16.65
C LEU A 321 -14.33 5.63 -16.21
N SER A 322 -14.24 5.88 -14.91
CA SER A 322 -13.72 7.14 -14.38
C SER A 322 -12.23 6.96 -14.10
N ALA A 323 -11.40 7.39 -15.06
CA ALA A 323 -9.96 7.48 -14.86
C ALA A 323 -9.64 8.87 -14.31
N HIS A 324 -9.24 8.93 -13.03
CA HIS A 324 -8.65 10.13 -12.45
C HIS A 324 -7.14 10.00 -12.58
N TYR A 325 -6.64 10.48 -13.71
CA TYR A 325 -5.22 10.52 -14.00
C TYR A 325 -4.53 11.51 -13.04
N ASN A 326 -3.79 10.99 -12.06
CA ASN A 326 -2.59 11.67 -11.60
C ASN A 326 -1.47 11.26 -12.55
N LEU A 327 -1.56 11.73 -13.79
CA LEU A 327 -0.49 11.63 -14.76
C LEU A 327 0.66 12.50 -14.22
N GLY A 328 1.51 11.92 -13.39
CA GLY A 328 2.92 12.23 -13.42
C GLY A 328 3.47 11.71 -14.74
N VAL A 329 3.01 12.27 -15.87
CA VAL A 329 3.63 12.01 -17.17
C VAL A 329 5.10 12.27 -16.96
N ASP A 330 5.94 11.31 -17.30
CA ASP A 330 7.35 11.54 -17.63
C ASP A 330 7.40 12.40 -18.91
N LEU A 331 6.85 13.62 -18.83
CA LEU A 331 7.28 14.67 -19.72
C LEU A 331 8.67 14.97 -19.19
N ASP A 332 9.66 14.33 -19.78
CA ASP A 332 10.96 14.95 -19.92
C ASP A 332 10.71 16.42 -20.27
N PRO A 333 10.94 17.37 -19.34
CA PRO A 333 10.53 18.75 -19.56
C PRO A 333 11.27 19.34 -20.76
N GLU A 334 12.39 18.76 -21.19
CA GLU A 334 13.12 19.18 -22.39
C GLU A 334 12.48 18.69 -23.68
N LYS A 335 11.70 17.60 -23.65
CA LYS A 335 11.07 17.02 -24.84
C LYS A 335 9.68 17.62 -25.14
N TYR A 336 9.05 18.26 -24.16
CA TYR A 336 7.67 18.77 -24.26
C TYR A 336 7.46 20.20 -23.73
N ALA A 337 8.51 20.97 -23.47
CA ALA A 337 8.39 22.41 -23.31
C ALA A 337 8.03 23.07 -24.66
N LEU A 338 6.88 23.75 -24.72
CA LEU A 338 6.51 24.67 -25.79
C LEU A 338 7.38 25.93 -25.76
#